data_AF-A0A1Q7ZNG5-F1
#
_entry.id   AF-A0A1Q7ZNG5-F1
#
_cell.length_a   1.000
_cell.length_b   1.000
_cell.length_c   1.000
_cell.angle_alpha   90.00
_cell.angle_beta   90.00
_cell.angle_gamma   90.00
#
_symmetry.space_group_name_H-M   'P 1'
#
loop_
_entity.id
_entity.type
_entity.pdbx_description
1 polymer ?
#
loop_
_entity_poly.entity_id
_entity_poly.type
_entity_poly.pdbx_seq_one_letter_code
_entity_poly.pdbx_strand_id
1 'polypeptide(L)'
;MQGPICPQTGQTCLPPWTAIALYIVFQLFERGGRSLSRTLIPYFAINIIGNLLSLNDKRGKETNLELGPEAEEEEIDVIWDENGTARYRLLKDRRIVDFDGHTIAWVDEDGFVYDYKGHYKAFYESGILRDQEGAVIGQGQDPIGPKPIIPNKGLIPEATRPEKAPTKPKVKKEKDSPKKPEASLLWSQKMLEEL
;
A
#
# COMPACT_ATOMS: atom_id res chain seq x y z
N MET A 1 -17.09 -41.99 8.14
CA MET A 1 -17.60 -42.26 9.51
C MET A 1 -18.59 -41.15 9.85
N GLN A 2 -19.88 -41.46 9.83
CA GLN A 2 -20.96 -40.54 10.16
C GLN A 2 -21.11 -40.48 11.69
N GLY A 3 -21.13 -39.27 12.26
CA GLY A 3 -21.39 -39.08 13.69
C GLY A 3 -22.86 -39.36 14.05
N PRO A 4 -23.16 -39.61 15.34
CA PRO A 4 -24.50 -40.01 15.75
C PRO A 4 -25.50 -38.86 15.56
N ILE A 5 -26.63 -39.19 14.93
CA ILE A 5 -27.78 -38.31 14.71
C ILE A 5 -28.77 -38.55 15.85
N CYS A 6 -29.09 -37.53 16.65
CA CYS A 6 -30.18 -37.61 17.63
C CYS A 6 -31.52 -37.34 16.92
N PRO A 7 -32.56 -38.15 17.16
CA PRO A 7 -33.86 -37.97 16.55
C PRO A 7 -34.67 -36.94 17.34
N GLN A 8 -35.39 -36.11 16.59
CA GLN A 8 -36.33 -35.06 17.00
C GLN A 8 -35.70 -33.66 17.07
N THR A 9 -36.04 -32.85 16.06
CA THR A 9 -35.56 -31.50 15.72
C THR A 9 -34.20 -31.47 15.02
N GLY A 10 -34.20 -31.31 13.70
CA GLY A 10 -33.02 -31.34 12.82
C GLY A 10 -32.09 -30.13 12.98
N GLN A 11 -31.51 -29.94 14.16
CA GLN A 11 -30.45 -28.97 14.41
C GLN A 11 -29.24 -29.66 15.05
N THR A 12 -28.06 -29.28 14.59
CA THR A 12 -26.76 -29.78 15.08
C THR A 12 -26.56 -29.36 16.53
N CYS A 13 -26.52 -30.32 17.46
CA CYS A 13 -26.17 -30.05 18.85
C CYS A 13 -24.69 -29.63 18.95
N LEU A 14 -24.44 -28.51 19.63
CA LEU A 14 -23.10 -28.07 19.98
C LEU A 14 -22.44 -29.12 20.90
N PRO A 15 -21.14 -29.41 20.72
CA PRO A 15 -20.43 -30.38 21.54
C PRO A 15 -20.42 -29.96 23.02
N PRO A 16 -20.51 -30.88 24.00
CA PRO A 16 -20.65 -30.55 25.42
C PRO A 16 -19.52 -29.66 25.98
N TRP A 17 -18.36 -29.66 25.34
CA TRP A 17 -17.18 -28.85 25.68
C TRP A 17 -17.39 -27.37 25.36
N THR A 18 -18.19 -27.03 24.35
CA THR A 18 -18.54 -25.63 24.03
C THR A 18 -19.54 -25.04 25.02
N ALA A 19 -20.47 -25.83 25.55
CA ALA A 19 -21.38 -25.41 26.61
C ALA A 19 -20.63 -25.13 27.92
N ILE A 20 -19.61 -25.94 28.25
CA ILE A 20 -18.76 -25.73 29.42
C ILE A 20 -17.92 -24.46 29.28
N ALA A 21 -17.35 -24.18 28.10
CA ALA A 21 -16.60 -22.96 27.86
C ALA A 21 -17.46 -21.69 28.02
N LEU A 22 -18.68 -21.69 27.51
CA LEU A 22 -19.64 -20.58 27.69
C LEU A 22 -20.05 -20.40 29.16
N TYR A 23 -20.22 -21.50 29.90
CA TYR A 23 -20.55 -21.46 31.32
C TYR A 23 -19.40 -20.89 32.19
N ILE A 24 -18.14 -21.22 31.87
CA ILE A 24 -16.97 -20.68 32.59
C ILE A 24 -16.81 -19.18 32.33
N VAL A 25 -17.04 -18.73 31.09
CA VAL A 25 -17.02 -17.29 30.73
C VAL A 25 -18.14 -16.53 31.46
N PHE A 26 -19.33 -17.13 31.58
CA PHE A 26 -20.45 -16.55 32.33
C PHE A 26 -20.15 -16.45 33.84
N GLN A 27 -19.53 -17.47 34.43
CA GLN A 27 -19.18 -17.48 35.87
C GLN A 27 -18.03 -16.54 36.23
N LEU A 28 -17.09 -16.30 35.30
CA LEU A 28 -16.02 -15.31 35.50
C LEU A 28 -16.54 -13.87 35.40
N PHE A 29 -17.61 -13.63 34.64
CA PHE A 29 -18.26 -12.33 34.52
C PHE A 29 -19.05 -11.94 35.80
N GLU A 30 -19.70 -12.90 36.47
CA GLU A 30 -20.47 -12.68 37.70
C GLU A 30 -19.61 -12.30 38.94
N ARG A 31 -18.32 -12.66 38.97
CA ARG A 31 -17.42 -12.29 40.08
C ARG A 31 -16.91 -10.84 40.02
N GLY A 32 -17.05 -10.16 38.89
CA GLY A 32 -16.68 -8.76 38.72
C GLY A 32 -17.86 -7.84 39.00
N GLY A 33 -18.28 -7.72 40.26
CA GLY A 33 -19.46 -6.97 40.71
C GLY A 33 -19.57 -5.54 40.18
N ARG A 34 -20.16 -5.37 39.00
CA ARG A 34 -20.65 -4.10 38.47
C ARG A 34 -21.97 -4.34 37.75
N SER A 35 -23.04 -4.08 38.49
CA SER A 35 -24.39 -3.88 37.97
C SER A 35 -24.37 -2.73 36.97
N LEU A 36 -24.28 -3.04 35.68
CA LEU A 36 -24.55 -2.09 34.61
C LEU A 36 -25.80 -2.53 33.83
N SER A 37 -26.71 -1.57 33.73
CA SER A 37 -28.03 -1.65 33.13
C SER A 37 -28.03 -2.36 31.77
N ARG A 38 -29.05 -3.20 31.59
CA ARG A 38 -29.33 -4.04 30.42
C ARG A 38 -29.66 -3.20 29.17
N THR A 39 -28.70 -2.51 28.58
CA THR A 39 -28.87 -1.97 27.21
C THR A 39 -27.60 -1.57 26.45
N LEU A 40 -26.41 -2.09 26.78
CA LEU A 40 -25.20 -1.68 26.03
C LEU A 40 -24.04 -2.67 26.13
N ILE A 41 -24.16 -3.84 25.51
CA ILE A 41 -23.01 -4.73 25.27
C ILE A 41 -23.22 -5.40 23.90
N PRO A 42 -22.67 -4.82 22.81
CA PRO A 42 -21.57 -5.51 22.15
C PRO A 42 -20.63 -4.56 21.39
N TYR A 43 -19.64 -3.97 22.07
CA TYR A 43 -18.53 -3.29 21.36
C TYR A 43 -17.13 -3.70 21.83
N PHE A 44 -17.02 -4.54 22.85
CA PHE A 44 -15.72 -4.95 23.40
C PHE A 44 -15.30 -6.40 23.09
N ALA A 45 -16.14 -7.21 22.45
CA ALA A 45 -15.84 -8.61 22.13
C ALA A 45 -15.19 -8.83 20.75
N ILE A 46 -14.90 -7.78 19.98
CA ILE A 46 -14.38 -7.90 18.61
C ILE A 46 -12.84 -7.98 18.58
N ASN A 47 -12.13 -7.55 19.63
CA ASN A 47 -10.66 -7.44 19.61
C ASN A 47 -9.87 -8.72 19.97
N ILE A 48 -10.53 -9.81 20.39
CA ILE A 48 -9.84 -11.08 20.71
C ILE A 48 -9.95 -12.10 19.56
N ILE A 49 -10.96 -12.00 18.69
CA ILE A 49 -11.15 -12.92 17.56
C ILE A 49 -10.18 -12.60 16.40
N GLY A 50 -9.81 -11.33 16.21
CA GLY A 50 -8.86 -10.94 15.15
C GLY A 50 -7.45 -11.53 15.33
N ASN A 51 -6.96 -11.65 16.57
CA ASN A 51 -5.63 -12.20 16.84
C ASN A 51 -5.59 -13.75 16.78
N LEU A 52 -6.73 -14.42 16.96
CA LEU A 52 -6.81 -15.90 16.90
C LEU A 52 -7.04 -16.44 15.48
N LEU A 53 -7.62 -15.64 14.58
CA LEU A 53 -7.77 -16.00 13.17
C LEU A 53 -6.45 -16.00 12.39
N SER A 54 -5.39 -15.39 12.94
CA SER A 54 -4.05 -15.36 12.32
C SER A 54 -3.28 -16.69 12.43
N LEU A 55 -3.63 -17.58 13.37
CA LEU A 55 -2.80 -18.74 13.69
C LEU A 55 -3.31 -20.11 13.16
N ASN A 56 -4.45 -20.18 12.46
CA ASN A 56 -5.06 -21.49 12.17
C ASN A 56 -5.51 -21.78 10.73
N ASP A 57 -5.13 -20.99 9.72
CA ASP A 57 -5.40 -21.38 8.33
C ASP A 57 -4.14 -21.56 7.47
N LYS A 58 -3.42 -22.66 7.75
CA LYS A 58 -2.52 -23.31 6.77
C LYS A 58 -3.26 -24.35 5.92
N ARG A 59 -4.56 -24.18 5.64
CA ARG A 59 -5.31 -25.08 4.76
C ARG A 59 -6.01 -24.29 3.66
N GLY A 60 -5.22 -24.05 2.61
CA GLY A 60 -5.63 -23.48 1.33
C GLY A 60 -7.10 -23.66 1.00
N LYS A 61 -7.83 -22.55 1.09
CA LYS A 61 -9.09 -22.35 0.39
C LYS A 61 -9.25 -20.85 0.15
N GLU A 62 -8.85 -20.45 -1.04
CA GLU A 62 -9.10 -19.11 -1.58
C GLU A 62 -10.60 -18.86 -1.56
N THR A 63 -11.07 -18.09 -0.58
CA THR A 63 -12.36 -17.43 -0.66
C THR A 63 -12.10 -16.09 -1.33
N ASN A 64 -12.34 -16.07 -2.65
CA ASN A 64 -12.56 -14.85 -3.42
C ASN A 64 -13.71 -14.08 -2.78
N LEU A 65 -13.38 -13.21 -1.83
CA LEU A 65 -14.19 -12.06 -1.49
C LEU A 65 -13.89 -11.06 -2.61
N GLU A 66 -14.77 -10.99 -3.61
CA GLU A 66 -14.75 -9.93 -4.62
C GLU A 66 -15.01 -8.59 -3.89
N LEU A 67 -13.97 -8.06 -3.26
CA LEU A 67 -13.73 -6.63 -3.24
C LEU A 67 -13.68 -6.23 -4.72
N GLY A 68 -14.55 -5.30 -5.14
CA GLY A 68 -14.43 -4.68 -6.46
C GLY A 68 -13.00 -4.16 -6.65
N PRO A 69 -12.56 -3.81 -7.87
CA PRO A 69 -11.22 -3.30 -8.12
C PRO A 69 -11.03 -1.89 -7.55
N GLU A 70 -11.16 -1.72 -6.23
CA GLU A 70 -10.28 -0.82 -5.52
C GLU A 70 -8.90 -1.43 -5.68
N ALA A 71 -8.22 -1.00 -6.75
CA ALA A 71 -6.78 -1.07 -6.78
C ALA A 71 -6.32 -0.46 -5.46
N GLU A 72 -5.89 -1.32 -4.53
CA GLU A 72 -5.06 -0.92 -3.42
C GLU A 72 -3.84 -0.29 -4.10
N GLU A 73 -3.86 1.03 -4.24
CA GLU A 73 -2.79 1.84 -4.81
C GLU A 73 -1.66 1.85 -3.79
N GLU A 74 -1.03 0.69 -3.61
CA GLU A 74 0.13 0.55 -2.77
C GLU A 74 1.23 1.48 -3.30
N GLU A 75 1.73 2.30 -2.40
CA GLU A 75 2.88 3.17 -2.65
C GLU A 75 4.15 2.33 -2.63
N ILE A 76 4.93 2.37 -3.71
CA ILE A 76 6.24 1.71 -3.79
C ILE A 76 7.27 2.57 -3.07
N ASP A 77 7.30 3.87 -3.36
CA ASP A 77 8.39 4.74 -2.93
C ASP A 77 7.93 6.19 -2.75
N VAL A 78 8.51 6.86 -1.76
CA VAL A 78 8.38 8.30 -1.55
C VAL A 78 9.64 8.96 -2.09
N ILE A 79 9.49 10.02 -2.88
CA ILE A 79 10.62 10.74 -3.48
C ILE A 79 10.75 12.10 -2.81
N TRP A 80 11.91 12.33 -2.19
CA TRP A 80 12.33 13.58 -1.56
C TRP A 80 13.17 14.44 -2.49
N ASP A 81 13.03 15.76 -2.37
CA ASP A 81 13.88 16.74 -3.07
C ASP A 81 15.23 16.99 -2.35
N GLU A 82 16.01 17.95 -2.87
CA GLU A 82 17.32 18.35 -2.33
C GLU A 82 17.26 18.84 -0.88
N ASN A 83 16.13 19.43 -0.50
CA ASN A 83 15.87 19.97 0.83
C ASN A 83 15.38 18.88 1.79
N GLY A 84 15.10 17.68 1.26
CA GLY A 84 14.50 16.59 1.99
C GLY A 84 13.01 16.77 2.22
N THR A 85 12.31 17.54 1.39
CA THR A 85 10.85 17.60 1.39
C THR A 85 10.30 16.49 0.51
N ALA A 86 9.32 15.72 1.01
CA ALA A 86 8.64 14.72 0.20
C ALA A 86 7.80 15.42 -0.88
N ARG A 87 8.09 15.16 -2.16
CA ARG A 87 7.45 15.82 -3.30
C ARG A 87 6.58 14.88 -4.10
N TYR A 88 7.04 13.65 -4.33
CA TYR A 88 6.35 12.70 -5.18
C TYR A 88 6.20 11.35 -4.50
N ARG A 89 5.24 10.59 -5.01
CA ARG A 89 5.00 9.20 -4.66
C ARG A 89 5.02 8.37 -5.93
N LEU A 90 5.72 7.24 -5.87
CA LEU A 90 5.72 6.24 -6.92
C LEU A 90 4.73 5.14 -6.53
N LEU A 91 3.68 4.97 -7.32
CA LEU A 91 2.65 3.96 -7.09
C LEU A 91 3.02 2.62 -7.74
N LYS A 92 2.37 1.54 -7.30
CA LYS A 92 2.58 0.17 -7.83
C LYS A 92 2.29 0.02 -9.33
N ASP A 93 1.41 0.84 -9.86
CA ASP A 93 1.10 0.90 -11.29
C ASP A 93 2.10 1.73 -12.13
N ARG A 94 3.21 2.13 -11.48
CA ARG A 94 4.32 2.93 -12.00
C ARG A 94 3.94 4.37 -12.35
N ARG A 95 2.88 4.91 -11.75
CA ARG A 95 2.60 6.34 -11.83
C ARG A 95 3.41 7.11 -10.80
N ILE A 96 3.88 8.29 -11.19
CA ILE A 96 4.40 9.31 -10.30
C ILE A 96 3.28 10.30 -10.07
N VAL A 97 2.87 10.42 -8.81
CA VAL A 97 1.81 11.32 -8.36
C VAL A 97 2.37 12.26 -7.31
N ASP A 98 1.76 13.44 -7.19
CA ASP A 98 2.02 14.31 -6.05
C ASP A 98 1.24 13.83 -4.80
N PHE A 99 1.41 14.56 -3.69
CA PHE A 99 0.65 14.30 -2.47
C PHE A 99 -0.79 14.83 -2.53
N ASP A 100 -1.08 15.74 -3.45
CA ASP A 100 -2.43 16.26 -3.71
C ASP A 100 -3.28 15.27 -4.54
N GLY A 101 -2.67 14.24 -5.13
CA GLY A 101 -3.30 13.20 -5.92
C GLY A 101 -3.22 13.41 -7.44
N HIS A 102 -2.64 14.51 -7.93
CA HIS A 102 -2.46 14.73 -9.35
C HIS A 102 -1.39 13.80 -9.92
N THR A 103 -1.71 13.26 -11.08
CA THR A 103 -0.81 12.37 -11.81
C THR A 103 0.11 13.19 -12.71
N ILE A 104 1.42 13.11 -12.48
CA ILE A 104 2.44 13.91 -13.19
C ILE A 104 2.98 13.12 -14.38
N ALA A 105 3.43 11.89 -14.14
CA ALA A 105 4.13 11.08 -15.11
C ALA A 105 3.93 9.57 -14.85
N TRP A 106 4.42 8.72 -15.74
CA TRP A 106 4.60 7.30 -15.45
C TRP A 106 5.99 6.83 -15.81
N VAL A 107 6.40 5.77 -15.14
CA VAL A 107 7.65 5.05 -15.35
C VAL A 107 7.37 3.81 -16.22
N ASP A 108 8.21 3.61 -17.21
CA ASP A 108 8.22 2.43 -18.05
C ASP A 108 9.01 1.27 -17.40
N GLU A 109 8.95 0.07 -17.99
CA GLU A 109 9.71 -1.12 -17.58
C GLU A 109 11.21 -0.86 -17.52
N ASP A 110 11.71 -0.05 -18.44
CA ASP A 110 13.12 0.27 -18.58
C ASP A 110 13.58 1.39 -17.62
N GLY A 111 12.67 1.98 -16.84
CA GLY A 111 12.95 3.09 -15.91
C GLY A 111 12.83 4.49 -16.51
N PHE A 112 12.47 4.62 -17.80
CA PHE A 112 12.20 5.92 -18.40
C PHE A 112 10.88 6.51 -17.92
N VAL A 113 10.88 7.81 -17.62
CA VAL A 113 9.73 8.56 -17.13
C VAL A 113 9.19 9.44 -18.25
N TYR A 114 7.89 9.28 -18.53
CA TYR A 114 7.20 9.98 -19.61
C TYR A 114 6.02 10.82 -19.08
N ASP A 115 5.77 11.96 -19.73
CA ASP A 115 4.56 12.75 -19.52
C ASP A 115 3.38 12.17 -20.31
N TYR A 116 2.14 12.54 -19.95
CA TYR A 116 0.92 12.06 -20.64
C TYR A 116 0.72 12.59 -22.05
N LYS A 117 1.69 13.35 -22.57
CA LYS A 117 1.80 13.75 -23.97
C LYS A 117 2.72 12.81 -24.76
N GLY A 118 3.48 11.94 -24.10
CA GLY A 118 4.39 10.96 -24.68
C GLY A 118 5.84 11.45 -24.79
N HIS A 119 6.21 12.55 -24.13
CA HIS A 119 7.57 13.06 -24.09
C HIS A 119 8.34 12.48 -22.92
N TYR A 120 9.61 12.16 -23.17
CA TYR A 120 10.55 11.76 -22.13
C TYR A 120 10.90 12.96 -21.23
N LYS A 121 10.83 12.78 -19.92
CA LYS A 121 11.10 13.84 -18.93
C LYS A 121 12.31 13.53 -18.08
N ALA A 122 12.36 12.31 -17.57
CA ALA A 122 13.27 11.92 -16.52
C ALA A 122 13.53 10.42 -16.58
N PHE A 123 14.47 9.95 -15.77
CA PHE A 123 14.82 8.55 -15.67
C PHE A 123 14.88 8.15 -14.20
N TYR A 124 14.14 7.10 -13.82
CA TYR A 124 14.09 6.57 -12.47
C TYR A 124 14.82 5.24 -12.39
N GLU A 125 15.86 5.18 -11.58
CA GLU A 125 16.63 3.96 -11.36
C GLU A 125 17.13 3.88 -9.92
N SER A 126 17.06 2.67 -9.37
CA SER A 126 17.64 2.35 -8.07
C SER A 126 17.19 3.32 -6.98
N GLY A 127 15.92 3.74 -7.00
CA GLY A 127 15.38 4.69 -6.04
C GLY A 127 15.83 6.14 -6.26
N ILE A 128 16.37 6.50 -7.42
CA ILE A 128 16.79 7.89 -7.72
C ILE A 128 16.11 8.35 -9.00
N LEU A 129 15.42 9.48 -8.92
CA LEU A 129 14.83 10.17 -10.06
C LEU A 129 15.84 11.17 -10.62
N ARG A 130 16.15 11.06 -11.90
CA ARG A 130 17.17 11.86 -12.61
C ARG A 130 16.57 12.57 -13.80
N ASP A 131 17.10 13.73 -14.16
CA ASP A 131 16.72 14.45 -15.39
C ASP A 131 17.35 13.83 -16.65
N GLN A 132 17.18 14.51 -17.78
CA GLN A 132 17.69 14.07 -19.08
C GLN A 132 19.22 14.14 -19.15
N GLU A 133 19.82 15.01 -18.35
CA GLU A 133 21.26 15.23 -18.21
C GLU A 133 21.91 14.27 -17.19
N GLY A 134 21.12 13.61 -16.35
CA GLY A 134 21.56 12.65 -15.33
C GLY A 134 21.75 13.25 -13.94
N ALA A 135 21.41 14.52 -13.73
CA ALA A 135 21.36 15.16 -12.41
C ALA A 135 20.15 14.68 -11.62
N VAL A 136 20.24 14.72 -10.29
CA VAL A 136 19.24 14.17 -9.38
C VAL A 136 18.10 15.18 -9.20
N ILE A 137 16.88 14.79 -9.55
CA ILE A 137 15.65 15.55 -9.25
C ILE A 137 15.14 15.14 -7.87
N GLY A 138 15.23 13.85 -7.55
CA GLY A 138 14.67 13.32 -6.32
C GLY A 138 15.29 12.00 -5.89
N GLN A 139 15.24 11.75 -4.59
CA GLN A 139 15.75 10.54 -3.96
C GLN A 139 14.62 9.80 -3.24
N GLY A 140 14.53 8.51 -3.51
CA GLY A 140 13.61 7.57 -2.88
C GLY A 140 13.92 7.28 -1.41
N GLN A 141 13.13 6.38 -0.81
CA GLN A 141 13.28 5.95 0.57
C GLN A 141 14.56 5.15 0.76
N ASP A 142 14.77 4.15 -0.08
CA ASP A 142 15.96 3.29 -0.05
C ASP A 142 16.66 3.21 -1.42
N PRO A 143 17.36 4.30 -1.82
CA PRO A 143 18.12 4.33 -3.06
C PRO A 143 19.36 3.44 -2.98
N ILE A 144 19.55 2.64 -4.02
CA ILE A 144 20.66 1.72 -4.20
C ILE A 144 21.72 2.39 -5.09
N GLY A 145 22.97 2.44 -4.62
CA GLY A 145 24.09 3.00 -5.38
C GLY A 145 24.47 4.44 -4.99
N PRO A 146 25.25 5.14 -5.85
CA PRO A 146 25.80 6.46 -5.54
C PRO A 146 24.68 7.50 -5.49
N LYS A 147 24.54 8.15 -4.33
CA LYS A 147 23.45 9.08 -4.04
C LYS A 147 23.93 10.36 -3.35
N PRO A 148 23.28 11.50 -3.63
CA PRO A 148 23.56 12.73 -2.90
C PRO A 148 23.13 12.61 -1.43
N ILE A 149 23.81 13.37 -0.57
CA ILE A 149 23.47 13.47 0.85
C ILE A 149 22.31 14.45 0.97
N ILE A 150 21.22 14.01 1.61
CA ILE A 150 20.10 14.86 1.99
C ILE A 150 20.27 15.22 3.47
N PRO A 151 20.14 16.50 3.87
CA PRO A 151 20.37 16.93 5.25
C PRO A 151 19.44 16.23 6.25
N ASN A 152 18.15 16.15 5.94
CA ASN A 152 17.15 15.45 6.74
C ASN A 152 15.97 15.04 5.84
N LYS A 153 15.49 13.80 5.97
CA LYS A 153 14.22 13.41 5.34
C LYS A 153 13.08 14.00 6.15
N GLY A 154 12.46 15.04 5.62
CA GLY A 154 11.29 15.70 6.17
C GLY A 154 10.11 14.74 6.28
N LEU A 155 9.10 15.18 7.04
CA LEU A 155 7.88 14.43 7.27
C LEU A 155 7.16 14.16 5.94
N ILE A 156 6.60 12.96 5.83
CA ILE A 156 5.71 12.60 4.72
C ILE A 156 4.36 13.25 5.01
N PRO A 157 3.86 14.14 4.15
CA PRO A 157 2.55 14.76 4.36
C PRO A 157 1.42 13.73 4.17
N GLU A 158 0.23 14.06 4.67
CA GLU A 158 -0.94 13.22 4.44
C GLU A 158 -1.26 13.17 2.94
N ALA A 159 -1.35 11.96 2.41
CA ALA A 159 -1.49 11.73 0.99
C ALA A 159 -2.96 11.64 0.57
N THR A 160 -3.36 12.48 -0.38
CA THR A 160 -4.69 12.38 -0.99
C THR A 160 -4.75 11.18 -1.93
N ARG A 161 -5.94 10.59 -2.07
CA ARG A 161 -6.19 9.49 -3.01
C ARG A 161 -5.84 9.96 -4.43
N PRO A 162 -4.94 9.25 -5.14
CA PRO A 162 -4.60 9.56 -6.51
C PRO A 162 -5.83 9.70 -7.42
N GLU A 163 -5.77 10.68 -8.31
CA GLU A 163 -6.74 10.82 -9.39
C GLU A 163 -6.68 9.60 -10.32
N LYS A 164 -7.79 9.35 -11.04
CA LYS A 164 -7.83 8.28 -12.03
C LYS A 164 -6.78 8.53 -13.11
N ALA A 165 -5.94 7.53 -13.37
CA ALA A 165 -4.88 7.60 -14.36
C ALA A 165 -5.39 8.10 -15.72
N PRO A 166 -4.75 9.11 -16.34
CA PRO A 166 -5.04 9.48 -17.72
C PRO A 166 -4.69 8.32 -18.66
N THR A 167 -5.32 8.31 -19.84
CA THR A 167 -5.03 7.31 -20.87
C THR A 167 -3.55 7.44 -21.29
N LYS A 168 -2.77 6.37 -21.06
CA LYS A 168 -1.36 6.32 -21.44
C LYS A 168 -1.23 6.38 -22.97
N PRO A 169 -0.46 7.31 -23.55
CA PRO A 169 -0.17 7.31 -24.98
C PRO A 169 0.67 6.08 -25.36
N LYS A 170 0.49 5.60 -26.59
CA LYS A 170 1.32 4.51 -27.13
C LYS A 170 2.70 5.06 -27.49
N VAL A 171 3.66 4.93 -26.59
CA VAL A 171 5.07 5.25 -26.87
C VAL A 171 5.65 4.16 -27.79
N LYS A 172 6.19 4.54 -28.95
CA LYS A 172 6.83 3.61 -29.89
C LYS A 172 8.27 3.35 -29.42
N LYS A 173 8.54 2.17 -28.86
CA LYS A 173 9.84 1.81 -28.23
C LYS A 173 11.03 1.57 -29.18
N GLU A 174 10.93 1.80 -30.49
CA GLU A 174 11.77 1.05 -31.44
C GLU A 174 12.78 1.87 -32.25
N LYS A 175 12.99 3.16 -31.96
CA LYS A 175 14.10 3.91 -32.61
C LYS A 175 14.63 5.15 -31.89
N ASP A 176 13.80 5.80 -31.07
CA ASP A 176 14.12 7.07 -30.40
C ASP A 176 14.16 6.95 -28.88
N SER A 177 14.32 5.74 -28.34
CA SER A 177 14.43 5.54 -26.89
C SER A 177 15.60 6.37 -26.37
N PRO A 178 15.38 7.27 -25.40
CA PRO A 178 16.42 8.17 -24.93
C PRO A 178 17.60 7.35 -24.41
N LYS A 179 18.82 7.77 -24.76
CA LYS A 179 20.00 7.14 -24.19
C LYS A 179 20.05 7.52 -22.72
N LYS A 180 20.23 6.52 -21.86
CA LYS A 180 20.43 6.73 -20.43
C LYS A 180 21.61 7.68 -20.20
N PRO A 181 21.41 8.79 -19.46
CA PRO A 181 22.49 9.71 -19.15
C PRO A 181 23.47 9.10 -18.15
N GLU A 182 24.67 9.69 -18.07
CA GLU A 182 25.65 9.32 -17.06
C GLU A 182 25.18 9.83 -15.69
N ALA A 183 25.21 8.96 -14.67
CA ALA A 183 24.67 9.29 -13.36
C ALA A 183 25.53 10.36 -12.65
N SER A 184 25.00 11.56 -12.51
CA SER A 184 25.62 12.65 -11.74
C SER A 184 25.23 12.60 -10.26
N LEU A 185 26.08 13.13 -9.38
CA LEU A 185 25.75 13.31 -7.96
C LEU A 185 25.18 14.70 -7.66
N LEU A 186 25.10 15.57 -8.67
CA LEU A 186 24.58 16.92 -8.53
C LEU A 186 23.05 16.92 -8.60
N TRP A 187 22.42 17.85 -7.89
CA TRP A 187 20.99 18.10 -7.98
C TRP A 187 20.65 18.87 -9.27
N SER A 188 19.50 18.54 -9.85
CA SER A 188 18.95 19.26 -11.00
C SER A 188 18.43 20.63 -10.56
N GLN A 189 18.49 21.60 -11.46
CA GLN A 189 17.91 22.94 -11.23
C GLN A 189 16.40 22.98 -11.46
N LYS A 190 15.83 21.94 -12.09
CA LYS A 190 14.43 21.87 -12.48
C LYS A 190 13.75 20.67 -11.82
N MET A 191 12.48 20.86 -11.48
CA MET A 191 11.62 19.80 -10.97
C MET A 191 10.96 19.02 -12.12
N LEU A 192 10.40 17.85 -11.83
CA LEU A 192 9.83 16.95 -12.84
C LEU A 192 8.73 17.62 -13.69
N GLU A 193 7.95 18.51 -13.08
CA GLU A 193 6.85 19.25 -13.69
C GLU A 193 7.33 20.34 -14.68
N GLU A 194 8.57 20.81 -14.52
CA GLU A 194 9.15 21.92 -15.30
C GLU A 194 10.03 21.48 -16.47
N LEU A 195 10.32 20.17 -16.56
CA LEU A 195 11.09 19.58 -17.65
C LEU A 195 10.31 19.62 -18.96
#